data_AF-A0A0M3JA13-F1
#
_entry.id   AF-A0A0M3JA13-F1
#
_cell.length_a   1.000
_cell.length_b   1.000
_cell.length_c   1.000
_cell.angle_alpha   90.00
_cell.angle_beta   90.00
_cell.angle_gamma   90.00
#
_symmetry.space_group_name_H-M   'P 1'
#
loop_
_entity.id
_entity.type
_entity.pdbx_description
1 polymer ?
#
loop_
_entity_poly.entity_id
_entity_poly.type
_entity_poly.pdbx_seq_one_letter_code
_entity_poly.pdbx_strand_id
1 'polypeptide(L)'
;MVGWITEKLKTAKDDSYLDPTNIRGKLQKHMNYEQELKANKNRLDEINATGDALIKENHYAADHIKKRLAEVDGMWDDLVDATAKKLAKLKEAGDQQQFNRNIEDVELWLSELEGQIASEDFGKDLISVQNLQKKQALLESDYNAHQDRIESLHNQAKTFSESGHFDAPVILRKEEALRNRYNALRDPLNSRKAKLAESLQGNQLFRDIDDELAWIREKEQIAGSTNRG
;
A
#
# COMPACT_ATOMS: atom_id res chain seq x y z
N MET A 1 -15.38 40.55 11.00
CA MET A 1 -14.48 39.53 11.58
C MET A 1 -15.26 38.27 11.95
N VAL A 2 -16.24 38.32 12.86
CA VAL A 2 -17.10 37.18 13.23
C VAL A 2 -17.64 36.40 12.02
N GLY A 3 -18.29 37.08 11.05
CA GLY A 3 -18.83 36.40 9.86
C GLY A 3 -17.78 35.71 8.99
N TRP A 4 -16.55 36.26 8.92
CA TRP A 4 -15.44 35.64 8.22
C TRP A 4 -14.93 34.40 8.98
N ILE A 5 -14.78 34.48 10.32
CA ILE A 5 -14.40 33.32 11.15
C ILE A 5 -15.42 32.20 11.00
N THR A 6 -16.73 32.50 11.05
CA THR A 6 -17.79 31.51 10.85
C THR A 6 -17.73 30.84 9.47
N GLU A 7 -17.47 31.59 8.41
CA GLU A 7 -17.35 31.06 7.05
C GLU A 7 -16.12 30.16 6.92
N LYS A 8 -14.97 30.61 7.43
CA LYS A 8 -13.73 29.83 7.46
C LYS A 8 -13.88 28.57 8.29
N LEU A 9 -14.57 28.63 9.43
CA LEU A 9 -14.79 27.47 10.30
C LEU A 9 -15.60 26.37 9.61
N LYS A 10 -16.57 26.72 8.74
CA LYS A 10 -17.29 25.74 7.92
C LYS A 10 -16.34 24.99 7.00
N THR A 11 -15.44 25.70 6.34
CA THR A 11 -14.41 25.09 5.50
C THR A 11 -13.45 24.23 6.32
N ALA A 12 -13.02 24.67 7.51
CA ALA A 12 -12.12 23.90 8.37
C ALA A 12 -12.75 22.62 8.94
N LYS A 13 -14.08 22.58 9.07
CA LYS A 13 -14.84 21.43 9.62
C LYS A 13 -15.43 20.50 8.55
N ASP A 14 -15.20 20.74 7.27
CA ASP A 14 -15.65 19.82 6.23
C ASP A 14 -14.83 18.51 6.21
N ASP A 15 -15.45 17.44 5.70
CA ASP A 15 -14.83 16.12 5.58
C ASP A 15 -14.23 15.85 4.19
N SER A 16 -13.73 16.89 3.51
CA SER A 16 -13.18 16.76 2.14
C SER A 16 -11.99 15.81 2.03
N TYR A 17 -11.36 15.44 3.14
CA TYR A 17 -10.27 14.44 3.22
C TYR A 17 -10.76 13.00 2.98
N LEU A 18 -12.06 12.71 3.16
CA LEU A 18 -12.64 11.38 2.90
C LEU A 18 -12.72 11.04 1.41
N ASP A 19 -12.76 12.06 0.55
CA ASP A 19 -12.69 11.86 -0.89
C ASP A 19 -11.21 11.78 -1.32
N PRO A 20 -10.74 10.62 -1.80
CA PRO A 20 -9.34 10.43 -2.16
C PRO A 20 -8.94 11.21 -3.41
N THR A 21 -9.86 11.81 -4.16
CA THR A 21 -9.45 12.53 -5.38
C THR A 21 -8.60 13.76 -5.05
N ASN A 22 -7.46 13.88 -5.73
CA ASN A 22 -6.57 15.04 -5.68
C ASN A 22 -6.19 15.50 -4.24
N ILE A 23 -5.86 14.57 -3.33
CA ILE A 23 -5.44 14.90 -1.96
C ILE A 23 -4.30 15.92 -1.93
N ARG A 24 -3.31 15.78 -2.84
CA ARG A 24 -2.21 16.75 -2.96
C ARG A 24 -2.70 18.17 -3.25
N GLY A 25 -3.67 18.33 -4.15
CA GLY A 25 -4.29 19.63 -4.43
C GLY A 25 -5.07 20.17 -3.23
N LYS A 26 -5.76 19.30 -2.47
CA LYS A 26 -6.46 19.67 -1.24
C LYS A 26 -5.48 20.13 -0.16
N LEU A 27 -4.36 19.44 0.03
CA LEU A 27 -3.27 19.84 0.93
C LEU A 27 -2.70 21.21 0.56
N GLN A 28 -2.40 21.43 -0.73
CA GLN A 28 -1.87 22.73 -1.18
C GLN A 28 -2.87 23.87 -0.93
N LYS A 29 -4.16 23.64 -1.20
CA LYS A 29 -5.22 24.61 -0.89
C LYS A 29 -5.30 24.87 0.61
N HIS A 30 -5.15 23.85 1.45
CA HIS A 30 -5.16 23.98 2.91
C HIS A 30 -3.94 24.77 3.42
N MET A 31 -2.75 24.57 2.84
CA MET A 31 -1.57 25.38 3.17
C MET A 31 -1.79 26.87 2.86
N ASN A 32 -2.43 27.19 1.74
CA ASN A 32 -2.77 28.57 1.39
C ASN A 32 -3.80 29.15 2.38
N TYR A 33 -4.76 28.33 2.79
CA TYR A 33 -5.74 28.68 3.82
C TYR A 33 -5.07 28.97 5.17
N GLU A 34 -4.08 28.17 5.61
CA GLU A 34 -3.31 28.44 6.83
C GLU A 34 -2.50 29.74 6.75
N GLN A 35 -1.94 30.07 5.59
CA GLN A 35 -1.28 31.36 5.38
C GLN A 35 -2.26 32.53 5.50
N GLU A 36 -3.48 32.39 4.97
CA GLU A 36 -4.54 33.38 5.13
C GLU A 36 -4.91 33.56 6.62
N LEU A 37 -5.03 32.47 7.39
CA LEU A 37 -5.27 32.58 8.84
C LEU A 37 -4.12 33.32 9.53
N LYS A 38 -2.88 32.96 9.23
CA LYS A 38 -1.70 33.61 9.82
C LYS A 38 -1.67 35.11 9.53
N ALA A 39 -2.03 35.53 8.32
CA ALA A 39 -2.11 36.94 7.96
C ALA A 39 -3.23 37.68 8.72
N ASN A 40 -4.37 37.02 8.95
CA ASN A 40 -5.50 37.61 9.67
C ASN A 40 -5.32 37.65 11.20
N LYS A 41 -4.38 36.88 11.76
CA LYS A 41 -4.07 36.91 13.20
C LYS A 41 -3.66 38.31 13.67
N ASN A 42 -2.82 39.00 12.89
CA ASN A 42 -2.40 40.37 13.22
C ASN A 42 -3.59 41.32 13.39
N ARG A 43 -4.61 41.21 12.54
CA ARG A 43 -5.82 42.04 12.62
C ARG A 43 -6.64 41.75 13.87
N LEU A 44 -6.68 40.48 14.31
CA LEU A 44 -7.34 40.11 15.56
C LEU A 44 -6.57 40.71 16.75
N ASP A 45 -5.25 40.62 16.74
CA ASP A 45 -4.39 41.16 17.80
C ASP A 45 -4.54 42.69 17.93
N GLU A 46 -4.64 43.41 16.80
CA GLU A 46 -4.91 44.85 16.78
C GLU A 46 -6.30 45.22 17.37
N ILE A 47 -7.33 44.42 17.06
CA ILE A 47 -8.68 44.61 17.61
C ILE A 47 -8.68 44.37 19.12
N ASN A 48 -7.98 43.32 19.59
CA ASN A 48 -7.85 43.03 21.00
C ASN A 48 -7.10 44.15 21.73
N ALA A 49 -5.97 44.61 21.19
CA ALA A 49 -5.21 45.72 21.76
C ALA A 49 -6.04 47.01 21.89
N THR A 50 -6.84 47.32 20.86
CA THR A 50 -7.75 48.48 20.88
C THR A 50 -8.86 48.31 21.92
N GLY A 51 -9.45 47.12 21.99
CA GLY A 51 -10.50 46.80 22.95
C GLY A 51 -10.02 46.84 24.40
N ASP A 52 -8.82 46.31 24.68
CA ASP A 52 -8.19 46.35 25.99
C ASP A 52 -7.86 47.78 26.44
N ALA A 53 -7.43 48.64 25.51
CA ALA A 53 -7.23 50.06 25.80
C ALA A 53 -8.52 50.75 26.23
N LEU A 54 -9.63 50.53 25.51
CA LEU A 54 -10.95 51.10 25.86
C LEU A 54 -11.45 50.58 27.22
N ILE A 55 -11.20 49.31 27.54
CA ILE A 55 -11.55 48.74 28.85
C ILE A 55 -10.73 49.41 29.96
N LYS A 56 -9.42 49.61 29.74
CA LYS A 56 -8.51 50.24 30.70
C LYS A 56 -8.87 51.70 30.98
N GLU A 57 -9.41 52.41 29.99
CA GLU A 57 -9.90 53.79 30.11
C GLU A 57 -11.29 53.90 30.77
N ASN A 58 -11.86 52.80 31.27
CA ASN A 58 -13.21 52.74 31.84
C ASN A 58 -14.29 53.23 30.86
N HIS A 59 -14.19 52.86 29.58
CA HIS A 59 -15.22 53.16 28.58
C HIS A 59 -16.61 52.69 29.05
N TYR A 60 -17.66 53.46 28.77
CA TYR A 60 -19.02 53.20 29.29
C TYR A 60 -19.57 51.80 28.92
N ALA A 61 -19.06 51.21 27.84
CA ALA A 61 -19.42 49.89 27.35
C ALA A 61 -18.35 48.80 27.62
N ALA A 62 -17.43 49.01 28.57
CA ALA A 62 -16.29 48.12 28.81
C ALA A 62 -16.68 46.65 28.99
N ASP A 63 -17.74 46.35 29.76
CA ASP A 63 -18.23 44.98 29.96
C ASP A 63 -18.71 44.33 28.66
N HIS A 64 -19.41 45.10 27.82
CA HIS A 64 -19.87 44.62 26.52
C HIS A 64 -18.69 44.39 25.56
N ILE A 65 -17.72 45.30 25.54
CA ILE A 65 -16.48 45.16 24.75
C ILE A 65 -15.75 43.89 25.17
N LYS A 66 -15.50 43.70 26.47
CA LYS A 66 -14.83 42.53 27.02
C LYS A 66 -15.52 41.22 26.62
N LYS A 67 -16.84 41.17 26.70
CA LYS A 67 -17.62 40.00 26.28
C LYS A 67 -17.45 39.70 24.79
N ARG A 68 -17.45 40.74 23.94
CA ARG A 68 -17.33 40.57 22.48
C ARG A 68 -15.91 40.18 22.05
N LEU A 69 -14.87 40.69 22.70
CA LEU A 69 -13.50 40.25 22.45
C LEU A 69 -13.33 38.77 22.79
N ALA A 70 -13.79 38.36 23.99
CA ALA A 70 -13.72 36.97 24.42
C ALA A 70 -14.49 36.00 23.48
N GLU A 71 -15.62 36.43 22.92
CA GLU A 71 -16.35 35.66 21.91
C GLU A 71 -15.55 35.49 20.62
N VAL A 72 -14.93 36.56 20.11
CA VAL A 72 -14.12 36.50 18.89
C VAL A 72 -12.87 35.64 19.09
N ASP A 73 -12.21 35.76 20.25
CA ASP A 73 -11.04 34.95 20.59
C ASP A 73 -11.40 33.46 20.69
N GLY A 74 -12.49 33.11 21.37
CA GLY A 74 -12.96 31.72 21.41
C GLY A 74 -13.28 31.15 20.03
N MET A 75 -13.93 31.94 19.16
CA MET A 75 -14.18 31.51 17.78
C MET A 75 -12.89 31.37 16.96
N TRP A 76 -11.88 32.18 17.24
CA TRP A 76 -10.56 32.08 16.59
C TRP A 76 -9.82 30.82 17.01
N ASP A 77 -9.82 30.51 18.30
CA ASP A 77 -9.19 29.29 18.83
C ASP A 77 -9.85 28.04 18.25
N ASP A 78 -11.19 27.99 18.21
CA ASP A 78 -11.95 26.92 17.55
C ASP A 78 -11.57 26.76 16.06
N LEU A 79 -11.32 27.87 15.37
CA LEU A 79 -10.93 27.87 13.96
C LEU A 79 -9.52 27.32 13.76
N VAL A 80 -8.57 27.73 14.60
CA VAL A 80 -7.19 27.23 14.57
C VAL A 80 -7.17 25.72 14.85
N ASP A 81 -7.90 25.28 15.88
CA ASP A 81 -8.01 23.86 16.25
C ASP A 81 -8.64 23.02 15.13
N ALA A 82 -9.74 23.49 14.53
CA ALA A 82 -10.38 22.81 13.41
C ALA A 82 -9.43 22.72 12.20
N THR A 83 -8.69 23.79 11.92
CA THR A 83 -7.73 23.86 10.81
C THR A 83 -6.59 22.87 10.99
N ALA A 84 -6.04 22.78 12.22
CA ALA A 84 -4.98 21.83 12.54
C ALA A 84 -5.46 20.38 12.42
N LYS A 85 -6.68 20.08 12.92
CA LYS A 85 -7.30 18.75 12.78
C LYS A 85 -7.51 18.38 11.31
N LYS A 86 -8.01 19.30 10.49
CA LYS A 86 -8.19 19.06 9.04
C LYS A 86 -6.86 18.80 8.33
N LEU A 87 -5.80 19.53 8.67
CA LEU A 87 -4.47 19.28 8.12
C LEU A 87 -3.99 17.85 8.45
N ALA A 88 -4.14 17.43 9.71
CA ALA A 88 -3.79 16.07 10.13
C ALA A 88 -4.55 15.02 9.31
N LYS A 89 -5.87 15.19 9.14
CA LYS A 89 -6.70 14.29 8.33
C LYS A 89 -6.36 14.28 6.85
N LEU A 90 -5.99 15.42 6.26
CA LEU A 90 -5.52 15.47 4.87
C LEU A 90 -4.17 14.77 4.68
N LYS A 91 -3.27 14.83 5.67
CA LYS A 91 -2.00 14.09 5.66
C LYS A 91 -2.25 12.59 5.79
N GLU A 92 -3.06 12.19 6.76
CA GLU A 92 -3.51 10.79 6.93
C GLU A 92 -4.09 10.23 5.61
N ALA A 93 -4.99 10.96 4.96
CA ALA A 93 -5.56 10.56 3.67
C ALA A 93 -4.49 10.42 2.56
N GLY A 94 -3.49 11.31 2.54
CA GLY A 94 -2.37 11.25 1.59
C GLY A 94 -1.50 10.01 1.79
N ASP A 95 -1.18 9.69 3.04
CA ASP A 95 -0.42 8.50 3.41
C ASP A 95 -1.19 7.23 3.06
N GLN A 96 -2.50 7.20 3.34
CA GLN A 96 -3.39 6.11 2.94
C GLN A 96 -3.42 5.92 1.41
N GLN A 97 -3.43 6.99 0.62
CA GLN A 97 -3.35 6.86 -0.84
C GLN A 97 -2.05 6.21 -1.30
N GLN A 98 -0.92 6.57 -0.69
CA GLN A 98 0.35 5.92 -1.02
C GLN A 98 0.35 4.45 -0.62
N PHE A 99 -0.22 4.12 0.54
CA PHE A 99 -0.40 2.74 0.98
C PHE A 99 -1.26 1.94 -0.02
N ASN A 100 -2.42 2.47 -0.43
CA ASN A 100 -3.30 1.80 -1.39
C ASN A 100 -2.59 1.53 -2.74
N ARG A 101 -1.81 2.48 -3.27
CA ARG A 101 -1.00 2.24 -4.49
C ARG A 101 0.00 1.11 -4.30
N ASN A 102 0.70 1.10 -3.16
CA ASN A 102 1.65 0.02 -2.87
C ASN A 102 0.96 -1.35 -2.75
N ILE A 103 -0.25 -1.40 -2.20
CA ILE A 103 -1.07 -2.64 -2.19
C ILE A 103 -1.40 -3.05 -3.62
N GLU A 104 -1.91 -2.14 -4.45
CA GLU A 104 -2.27 -2.40 -5.86
C GLU A 104 -1.09 -2.96 -6.67
N ASP A 105 0.12 -2.39 -6.50
CA ASP A 105 1.33 -2.88 -7.15
C ASP A 105 1.63 -4.35 -6.79
N VAL A 106 1.48 -4.71 -5.51
CA VAL A 106 1.71 -6.09 -5.05
C VAL A 106 0.56 -7.01 -5.48
N GLU A 107 -0.68 -6.56 -5.49
CA GLU A 107 -1.83 -7.34 -5.98
C GLU A 107 -1.69 -7.69 -7.47
N LEU A 108 -1.17 -6.77 -8.28
CA LEU A 108 -0.86 -7.02 -9.69
C LEU A 108 0.22 -8.09 -9.83
N TRP A 109 1.33 -7.93 -9.09
CA TRP A 109 2.40 -8.92 -9.08
C TRP A 109 1.94 -10.31 -8.61
N LEU A 110 1.12 -10.38 -7.55
CA LEU A 110 0.53 -11.65 -7.08
C LEU A 110 -0.31 -12.31 -8.17
N SER A 111 -1.10 -11.53 -8.91
CA SER A 111 -1.94 -12.04 -10.00
C SER A 111 -1.09 -12.63 -11.14
N GLU A 112 0.03 -12.00 -11.48
CA GLU A 112 0.98 -12.51 -12.47
C GLU A 112 1.65 -13.81 -12.00
N LEU A 113 2.13 -13.83 -10.75
CA LEU A 113 2.77 -14.99 -10.15
C LEU A 113 1.80 -16.18 -10.05
N GLU A 114 0.56 -15.95 -9.63
CA GLU A 114 -0.51 -16.95 -9.61
C GLU A 114 -0.74 -17.56 -11.00
N GLY A 115 -0.80 -16.73 -12.04
CA GLY A 115 -0.95 -17.21 -13.42
C GLY A 115 0.20 -18.11 -13.87
N GLN A 116 1.43 -17.82 -13.44
CA GLN A 116 2.61 -18.63 -13.75
C GLN A 116 2.61 -19.95 -12.98
N ILE A 117 2.20 -19.93 -11.70
CA ILE A 117 2.12 -21.13 -10.84
C ILE A 117 0.98 -22.06 -11.30
N ALA A 118 -0.12 -21.50 -11.80
CA ALA A 118 -1.27 -22.27 -12.28
C ALA A 118 -1.00 -23.06 -13.57
N SER A 119 0.16 -22.87 -14.22
CA SER A 119 0.56 -23.68 -15.38
C SER A 119 0.63 -25.15 -15.01
N GLU A 120 0.05 -26.01 -15.85
CA GLU A 120 0.17 -27.47 -15.77
C GLU A 120 1.20 -28.03 -16.78
N ASP A 121 2.03 -27.17 -17.36
CA ASP A 121 3.17 -27.61 -18.17
C ASP A 121 4.27 -28.17 -17.26
N PHE A 122 4.54 -29.46 -17.41
CA PHE A 122 5.59 -30.19 -16.68
C PHE A 122 6.72 -30.68 -17.60
N GLY A 123 6.76 -30.24 -18.86
CA GLY A 123 7.80 -30.64 -19.82
C GLY A 123 7.52 -32.01 -20.46
N LYS A 124 7.95 -32.15 -21.72
CA LYS A 124 7.73 -33.34 -22.55
C LYS A 124 9.00 -34.17 -22.80
N ASP A 125 10.15 -33.60 -22.45
CA ASP A 125 11.48 -34.16 -22.64
C ASP A 125 12.43 -33.60 -21.57
N LEU A 126 13.59 -34.23 -21.38
CA LEU A 126 14.54 -33.86 -20.32
C LEU A 126 14.94 -32.38 -20.35
N ILE A 127 15.14 -31.82 -21.55
CA ILE A 127 15.57 -30.43 -21.72
C ILE A 127 14.46 -29.45 -21.30
N SER A 128 13.23 -29.71 -21.74
CA SER A 128 12.08 -28.86 -21.38
C SER A 128 11.78 -28.90 -19.89
N VAL A 129 11.85 -30.07 -19.24
CA VAL A 129 11.68 -30.19 -17.78
C VAL A 129 12.75 -29.40 -17.03
N GLN A 130 14.03 -29.54 -17.41
CA GLN A 130 15.13 -28.79 -16.79
C GLN A 130 14.96 -27.27 -16.94
N ASN A 131 14.49 -26.81 -18.10
CA ASN A 131 14.20 -25.40 -18.32
C ASN A 131 13.04 -24.91 -17.44
N LEU A 132 11.99 -25.71 -17.27
CA LEU A 132 10.88 -25.40 -16.36
C LEU A 132 11.32 -25.38 -14.90
N GLN A 133 12.19 -26.28 -14.47
CA GLN A 133 12.77 -26.25 -13.12
C GLN A 133 13.58 -24.98 -12.86
N LYS A 134 14.37 -24.50 -13.83
CA LYS A 134 15.06 -23.21 -13.73
C LYS A 134 14.08 -22.05 -13.59
N LYS A 135 13.01 -22.03 -14.40
CA LYS A 135 11.94 -21.03 -14.28
C LYS A 135 11.29 -21.09 -12.89
N GLN A 136 10.95 -22.28 -12.39
CA GLN A 136 10.38 -22.47 -11.06
C GLN A 136 11.30 -21.92 -9.96
N ALA A 137 12.61 -22.16 -10.04
CA ALA A 137 13.58 -21.64 -9.08
C ALA A 137 13.64 -20.10 -9.08
N LEU A 138 13.51 -19.47 -10.25
CA LEU A 138 13.41 -18.01 -10.35
C LEU A 138 12.12 -17.50 -9.68
N LEU A 139 10.97 -18.16 -9.91
CA LEU A 139 9.71 -17.81 -9.26
C LEU A 139 9.78 -17.92 -7.74
N GLU A 140 10.41 -18.98 -7.22
CA GLU A 140 10.63 -19.13 -5.78
C GLU A 140 11.54 -18.02 -5.23
N SER A 141 12.60 -17.66 -5.96
CA SER A 141 13.48 -16.55 -5.59
C SER A 141 12.70 -15.23 -5.53
N ASP A 142 11.92 -14.93 -6.56
CA ASP A 142 11.11 -13.71 -6.65
C ASP A 142 10.06 -13.67 -5.53
N TYR A 143 9.37 -14.79 -5.27
CA TYR A 143 8.42 -14.93 -4.16
C TYR A 143 9.05 -14.56 -2.81
N ASN A 144 10.23 -15.12 -2.52
CA ASN A 144 10.92 -14.86 -1.25
C ASN A 144 11.44 -13.41 -1.18
N ALA A 145 11.91 -12.83 -2.29
CA ALA A 145 12.38 -11.45 -2.33
C ALA A 145 11.27 -10.41 -2.04
N HIS A 146 10.00 -10.77 -2.26
CA HIS A 146 8.86 -9.89 -1.95
C HIS A 146 8.41 -9.97 -0.49
N GLN A 147 8.94 -10.89 0.32
CA GLN A 147 8.54 -11.04 1.71
C GLN A 147 8.73 -9.75 2.51
N ASP A 148 9.88 -9.09 2.36
CA ASP A 148 10.20 -7.82 3.03
C ASP A 148 9.20 -6.71 2.67
N ARG A 149 8.70 -6.73 1.43
CA ARG A 149 7.70 -5.74 0.97
C ARG A 149 6.34 -6.00 1.60
N ILE A 150 5.92 -7.26 1.71
CA ILE A 150 4.69 -7.66 2.41
C ILE A 150 4.77 -7.26 3.89
N GLU A 151 5.89 -7.54 4.55
CA GLU A 151 6.11 -7.20 5.96
C GLU A 151 6.15 -5.68 6.18
N SER A 152 6.76 -4.93 5.26
CA SER A 152 6.73 -3.46 5.29
C SER A 152 5.30 -2.91 5.25
N LEU A 153 4.44 -3.45 4.38
CA LEU A 153 3.04 -3.07 4.29
C LEU A 153 2.25 -3.43 5.55
N HIS A 154 2.53 -4.60 6.13
CA HIS A 154 1.96 -5.00 7.42
C HIS A 154 2.29 -4.00 8.54
N ASN A 155 3.57 -3.65 8.67
CA ASN A 155 4.02 -2.70 9.69
C ASN A 155 3.43 -1.31 9.48
N GLN A 156 3.28 -0.88 8.21
CA GLN A 156 2.63 0.39 7.87
C GLN A 156 1.14 0.38 8.25
N ALA A 157 0.41 -0.71 7.96
CA ALA A 157 -0.99 -0.88 8.35
C ALA A 157 -1.18 -0.86 9.88
N LYS A 158 -0.27 -1.51 10.60
CA LYS A 158 -0.26 -1.48 12.08
C LYS A 158 -0.02 -0.06 12.61
N THR A 159 0.90 0.68 11.99
CA THR A 159 1.21 2.07 12.37
C THR A 159 0.00 2.98 12.19
N PHE A 160 -0.78 2.82 11.11
CA PHE A 160 -2.05 3.53 10.93
C PHE A 160 -3.06 3.21 12.05
N SER A 161 -3.13 1.96 12.49
CA SER A 161 -4.01 1.58 13.60
C SER A 161 -3.56 2.20 14.93
N GLU A 162 -2.27 2.07 15.25
CA GLU A 162 -1.67 2.59 16.49
C GLU A 162 -1.75 4.12 16.59
N SER A 163 -1.72 4.83 15.46
CA SER A 163 -1.88 6.29 15.42
C SER A 163 -3.34 6.78 15.44
N GLY A 164 -4.32 5.86 15.43
CA GLY A 164 -5.75 6.21 15.40
C GLY A 164 -6.21 6.77 14.05
N HIS A 165 -5.61 6.33 12.95
CA HIS A 165 -5.97 6.74 11.60
C HIS A 165 -7.47 6.54 11.34
N PHE A 166 -8.12 7.52 10.69
CA PHE A 166 -9.59 7.54 10.54
C PHE A 166 -10.15 6.31 9.82
N ASP A 167 -9.38 5.72 8.90
CA ASP A 167 -9.77 4.52 8.12
C ASP A 167 -8.97 3.26 8.48
N ALA A 168 -8.41 3.19 9.70
CA ALA A 168 -7.60 2.05 10.14
C ALA A 168 -8.29 0.66 9.95
N PRO A 169 -9.60 0.48 10.22
CA PRO A 169 -10.26 -0.81 10.02
C PRO A 169 -10.23 -1.31 8.57
N VAL A 170 -10.38 -0.41 7.58
CA VAL A 170 -10.35 -0.78 6.16
C VAL A 170 -8.93 -1.08 5.72
N ILE A 171 -7.96 -0.27 6.16
CA ILE A 171 -6.53 -0.48 5.89
C ILE A 171 -6.07 -1.87 6.36
N LEU A 172 -6.40 -2.23 7.61
CA LEU A 172 -6.03 -3.53 8.19
C LEU A 172 -6.67 -4.69 7.42
N ARG A 173 -7.95 -4.59 7.05
CA ARG A 173 -8.62 -5.65 6.26
C ARG A 173 -7.96 -5.84 4.89
N LYS A 174 -7.59 -4.76 4.21
CA LYS A 174 -6.90 -4.84 2.92
C LYS A 174 -5.54 -5.48 3.05
N GLU A 175 -4.77 -5.07 4.05
CA GLU A 175 -3.45 -5.65 4.32
C GLU A 175 -3.54 -7.14 4.66
N GLU A 176 -4.48 -7.52 5.51
CA GLU A 176 -4.71 -8.92 5.88
C GLU A 176 -5.10 -9.77 4.66
N ALA A 177 -5.96 -9.26 3.77
CA ALA A 177 -6.32 -9.94 2.54
C ALA A 177 -5.09 -10.18 1.63
N LEU A 178 -4.27 -9.15 1.41
CA LEU A 178 -3.04 -9.23 0.62
C LEU A 178 -2.07 -10.26 1.22
N ARG A 179 -1.83 -10.20 2.53
CA ARG A 179 -0.91 -11.11 3.23
C ARG A 179 -1.40 -12.55 3.17
N ASN A 180 -2.70 -12.77 3.35
CA ASN A 180 -3.29 -14.11 3.24
C ASN A 180 -3.14 -14.67 1.82
N ARG A 181 -3.35 -13.84 0.78
CA ARG A 181 -3.13 -14.22 -0.62
C ARG A 181 -1.66 -14.58 -0.89
N TYR A 182 -0.71 -13.77 -0.42
CA TYR A 182 0.72 -14.07 -0.52
C TYR A 182 1.11 -15.38 0.17
N ASN A 183 0.63 -15.61 1.40
CA ASN A 183 0.94 -16.83 2.15
C ASN A 183 0.36 -18.09 1.48
N ALA A 184 -0.82 -17.97 0.85
CA ALA A 184 -1.48 -19.07 0.15
C ALA A 184 -0.70 -19.58 -1.08
N LEU A 185 0.25 -18.80 -1.62
CA LEU A 185 1.07 -19.22 -2.76
C LEU A 185 2.17 -20.23 -2.41
N ARG A 186 2.50 -20.39 -1.12
CA ARG A 186 3.55 -21.30 -0.65
C ARG A 186 3.30 -22.74 -1.09
N ASP A 187 2.08 -23.23 -0.91
CA ASP A 187 1.73 -24.62 -1.19
C ASP A 187 1.66 -24.92 -2.71
N PRO A 188 1.01 -24.09 -3.54
CA PRO A 188 1.07 -24.22 -5.00
C PRO A 188 2.49 -24.18 -5.57
N LEU A 189 3.37 -23.29 -5.08
CA LEU A 189 4.78 -23.25 -5.48
C LEU A 189 5.49 -24.58 -5.20
N ASN A 190 5.33 -25.10 -3.97
CA ASN A 190 5.93 -26.36 -3.56
C ASN A 190 5.37 -27.55 -4.36
N SER A 191 4.06 -27.58 -4.58
CA SER A 191 3.40 -28.64 -5.35
C SER A 191 3.89 -28.67 -6.80
N ARG A 192 3.97 -27.50 -7.46
CA ARG A 192 4.50 -27.42 -8.84
C ARG A 192 5.96 -27.86 -8.92
N LYS A 193 6.79 -27.47 -7.96
CA LYS A 193 8.19 -27.92 -7.87
C LYS A 193 8.30 -29.44 -7.74
N ALA A 194 7.48 -30.06 -6.88
CA ALA A 194 7.46 -31.50 -6.71
C ALA A 194 7.08 -32.22 -8.02
N LYS A 195 6.00 -31.77 -8.70
CA LYS A 195 5.58 -32.34 -9.99
C LYS A 195 6.66 -32.20 -11.08
N LEU A 196 7.38 -31.09 -11.12
CA LEU A 196 8.52 -30.91 -12.04
C LEU A 196 9.68 -31.86 -11.71
N ALA A 197 9.93 -32.15 -10.43
CA ALA A 197 10.92 -33.14 -10.02
C ALA A 197 10.52 -34.56 -10.42
N GLU A 198 9.25 -34.93 -10.25
CA GLU A 198 8.69 -36.21 -10.71
C GLU A 198 8.80 -36.35 -12.24
N SER A 199 8.42 -35.30 -12.98
CA SER A 199 8.56 -35.27 -14.44
C SER A 199 10.01 -35.46 -14.89
N LEU A 200 10.97 -34.84 -14.18
CA LEU A 200 12.39 -35.00 -14.48
C LEU A 200 12.83 -36.45 -14.31
N GLN A 201 12.43 -37.07 -13.20
CA GLN A 201 12.74 -38.47 -12.92
C GLN A 201 12.17 -39.41 -13.99
N GLY A 202 10.90 -39.20 -14.38
CA GLY A 202 10.27 -39.99 -15.44
C GLY A 202 10.96 -39.85 -16.80
N ASN A 203 11.31 -38.62 -17.20
CA ASN A 203 12.02 -38.36 -18.45
C ASN A 203 13.44 -38.93 -18.46
N GLN A 204 14.14 -38.91 -17.31
CA GLN A 204 15.44 -39.55 -17.20
C GLN A 204 15.33 -41.07 -17.39
N LEU A 205 14.34 -41.70 -16.76
CA LEU A 205 14.10 -43.13 -16.91
C LEU A 205 13.79 -43.53 -18.37
N PHE A 206 12.96 -42.75 -19.08
CA PHE A 206 12.68 -43.03 -20.50
C PHE A 206 13.93 -42.96 -21.36
N ARG A 207 14.79 -41.96 -21.12
CA ARG A 207 16.06 -41.84 -21.83
C ARG A 207 16.97 -43.04 -21.54
N ASP A 208 17.09 -43.42 -20.28
CA ASP A 208 17.91 -44.57 -19.88
C ASP A 208 17.39 -45.87 -20.54
N ILE A 209 16.06 -46.06 -20.60
CA ILE A 209 15.43 -47.19 -21.31
C ILE A 209 15.74 -47.14 -22.82
N ASP A 210 15.65 -45.98 -23.46
CA ASP A 210 15.92 -45.84 -24.89
C ASP A 210 17.39 -46.14 -25.22
N ASP A 211 18.32 -45.71 -24.36
CA ASP A 211 19.75 -46.00 -24.48
C ASP A 211 20.02 -47.51 -24.37
N GLU A 212 19.39 -48.20 -23.40
CA GLU A 212 19.48 -49.67 -23.25
C GLU A 212 18.85 -50.42 -24.43
N LEU A 213 17.70 -49.97 -24.93
CA LEU A 213 17.06 -50.56 -26.11
C LEU A 213 17.91 -50.38 -27.37
N ALA A 214 18.57 -49.23 -27.53
CA ALA A 214 19.49 -49.00 -28.64
C ALA A 214 20.71 -49.94 -28.56
N TRP A 215 21.28 -50.11 -27.36
CA TRP A 215 22.38 -51.05 -27.12
C TRP A 215 21.99 -52.51 -27.41
N ILE A 216 20.81 -52.95 -26.95
CA ILE A 216 20.30 -54.30 -27.23
C ILE A 216 20.20 -54.54 -28.74
N ARG A 217 19.59 -53.60 -29.48
CA ARG A 217 19.45 -53.71 -30.95
C ARG A 217 20.80 -53.82 -31.65
N GLU A 218 21.80 -53.05 -31.19
CA GLU A 218 23.17 -53.15 -31.71
C GLU A 218 23.76 -54.55 -31.48
N LYS A 219 23.59 -55.12 -30.28
CA LYS A 219 24.12 -56.46 -29.96
C LYS A 219 23.40 -57.58 -30.70
N GLU A 220 22.08 -57.47 -30.89
CA GLU A 220 21.31 -58.41 -31.69
C GLU A 220 21.80 -58.45 -33.15
N GLN A 221 22.08 -57.29 -33.74
CA GLN A 221 22.63 -57.20 -35.10
C GLN A 221 24.01 -57.86 -35.22
N ILE A 222 24.88 -57.68 -34.22
CA ILE A 222 26.20 -58.32 -34.20
C ILE A 222 26.07 -59.84 -34.04
N ALA A 223 25.21 -60.31 -33.12
CA ALA A 223 25.02 -61.73 -32.85
C ALA A 223 24.38 -62.49 -34.03
N GLY A 224 23.53 -61.81 -34.81
CA GLY A 224 22.91 -62.35 -36.03
C GLY A 224 23.82 -62.35 -37.26
N SER A 225 25.02 -61.77 -37.19
CA SER A 225 25.96 -61.73 -38.31
C SER A 225 26.59 -63.11 -38.56
N THR A 226 26.22 -63.76 -39.67
CA THR A 226 26.72 -65.09 -40.06
C THR A 226 28.09 -65.06 -40.75
N ASN A 227 28.81 -63.93 -40.75
CA ASN A 227 30.07 -63.83 -41.48
C ASN A 227 31.19 -64.57 -40.70
N ARG A 228 31.41 -65.84 -41.07
CA ARG A 228 32.48 -66.70 -40.55
C ARG A 228 33.61 -66.79 -41.58
N GLY A 229 34.27 -65.67 -41.86
CA GLY A 229 35.44 -65.60 -42.73
C GLY A 229 35.11 -65.54 -44.21
#